data_AF-A0A6G3MLZ7-F1
#
_entry.id   AF-A0A6G3MLZ7-F1
#
_cell.length_a   1.000
_cell.length_b   1.000
_cell.length_c   1.000
_cell.angle_alpha   90.00
_cell.angle_beta   90.00
_cell.angle_gamma   90.00
#
_symmetry.space_group_name_H-M   'P 1'
#
loop_
_entity.id
_entity.type
_entity.pdbx_description
1 polymer ?
#
loop_
_entity_poly.entity_id
_entity_poly.type
_entity_poly.pdbx_seq_one_letter_code
_entity_poly.pdbx_strand_id
1 'polypeptide(L)'
;MFKSAHKSAQRWHKERSQLTGRNKYGPLEKHKDYVKRATDHNKKKKEIKRLKTLARDRNPDEFNYRMLSEIKLRNSTEDGSQSLASDTQKNSCDIHILRFHKKRYMKQLESYKQKLAITK
;
A
#
# COMPACT_ATOMS: atom_id res chain seq x y z
N MET A 1 40.09 -32.06 23.69
CA MET A 1 38.68 -32.50 23.60
C MET A 1 38.05 -31.94 22.34
N PHE A 2 37.55 -32.82 21.47
CA PHE A 2 37.17 -32.48 20.09
C PHE A 2 35.91 -31.61 20.04
N LYS A 3 36.05 -30.32 19.68
CA LYS A 3 34.95 -29.34 19.56
C LYS A 3 34.07 -29.51 18.29
N SER A 4 34.28 -30.57 17.51
CA SER A 4 33.74 -30.68 16.14
C SER A 4 32.70 -31.79 15.94
N ALA A 5 32.39 -32.60 16.97
CA ALA A 5 31.50 -33.77 16.85
C ALA A 5 30.00 -33.43 16.89
N HIS A 6 29.60 -32.24 17.36
CA HIS A 6 28.19 -31.88 17.49
C HIS A 6 27.53 -31.42 16.19
N LYS A 7 28.30 -31.05 15.16
CA LYS A 7 27.75 -30.47 13.92
C LYS A 7 27.17 -31.53 12.99
N SER A 8 27.73 -32.74 12.97
CA SER A 8 27.22 -33.87 12.18
C SER A 8 25.93 -34.49 12.74
N ALA A 9 25.64 -34.29 14.03
CA ALA A 9 24.42 -34.77 14.70
C ALA A 9 23.22 -33.82 14.53
N GLN A 10 23.43 -32.55 14.15
CA GLN A 10 22.36 -31.61 13.88
C GLN A 10 21.78 -31.84 12.48
N ARG A 11 20.88 -32.82 12.37
CA ARG A 11 20.11 -33.05 11.13
C ARG A 11 19.06 -31.95 10.98
N TRP A 12 18.88 -31.43 9.77
CA TRP A 12 17.75 -30.55 9.47
C TRP A 12 16.47 -31.37 9.35
N HIS A 13 15.55 -31.15 10.28
CA HIS A 13 14.21 -31.76 10.24
C HIS A 13 13.31 -30.94 9.33
N LYS A 14 12.88 -31.54 8.21
CA LYS A 14 11.92 -30.91 7.28
C LYS A 14 10.51 -30.93 7.88
N GLU A 15 9.75 -29.87 7.62
CA GLU A 15 8.35 -29.79 8.03
C GLU A 15 7.46 -30.57 7.04
N ARG A 16 6.39 -31.20 7.53
CA ARG A 16 5.43 -31.96 6.71
C ARG A 16 4.43 -31.04 6.00
N SER A 17 4.04 -31.40 4.78
CA SER A 17 2.98 -30.76 3.99
C SER A 17 1.57 -31.04 4.52
N GLN A 18 0.56 -30.37 3.95
CA GLN A 18 -0.87 -30.63 4.17
C GLN A 18 -1.28 -31.99 3.55
N LEU A 19 -2.30 -32.64 4.11
CA LEU A 19 -2.89 -33.85 3.51
C LEU A 19 -3.55 -33.53 2.17
N THR A 20 -3.38 -34.43 1.19
CA THR A 20 -3.89 -34.25 -0.18
C THR A 20 -5.41 -33.98 -0.23
N GLY A 21 -6.21 -34.75 0.52
CA GLY A 21 -7.66 -34.55 0.62
C GLY A 21 -8.10 -33.25 1.32
N ARG A 22 -7.17 -32.52 1.95
CA ARG A 22 -7.41 -31.24 2.63
C ARG A 22 -6.77 -30.05 1.94
N ASN A 23 -6.20 -30.23 0.74
CA ASN A 23 -5.57 -29.15 -0.02
C ASN A 23 -6.51 -27.96 -0.28
N LYS A 24 -7.83 -28.18 -0.34
CA LYS A 24 -8.84 -27.12 -0.50
C LYS A 24 -8.84 -26.05 0.61
N TYR A 25 -8.33 -26.37 1.81
CA TYR A 25 -8.29 -25.45 2.94
C TYR A 25 -7.00 -24.62 3.02
N GLY A 26 -6.11 -24.78 2.04
CA GLY A 26 -4.82 -24.11 2.01
C GLY A 26 -3.75 -24.82 2.85
N PRO A 27 -2.61 -24.14 3.09
CA PRO A 27 -1.45 -24.75 3.74
C PRO A 27 -1.74 -25.13 5.20
N LEU A 28 -1.13 -26.23 5.65
CA LEU A 28 -1.24 -26.68 7.04
C LEU A 28 -0.40 -25.77 7.93
N GLU A 29 -1.08 -24.92 8.68
CA GLU A 29 -0.47 -24.04 9.63
C GLU A 29 0.38 -24.77 10.69
N LYS A 30 1.55 -24.21 11.01
CA LYS A 30 2.43 -24.71 12.07
C LYS A 30 2.50 -23.74 13.24
N HIS A 31 3.14 -24.16 14.33
CA HIS A 31 3.25 -23.37 15.56
C HIS A 31 3.83 -21.96 15.32
N LYS A 32 4.80 -21.83 14.40
CA LYS A 32 5.39 -20.52 14.04
C LYS A 32 4.34 -19.54 13.48
N ASP A 33 3.44 -20.04 12.64
CA ASP A 33 2.37 -19.24 12.03
C ASP A 33 1.29 -18.92 13.06
N TYR A 34 0.96 -19.88 13.93
CA TYR A 34 0.05 -19.68 15.07
C TYR A 34 0.52 -18.54 15.96
N VAL A 35 1.80 -18.54 16.34
CA VAL A 35 2.36 -17.48 17.18
C VAL A 35 2.23 -16.12 16.49
N LYS A 36 2.51 -16.03 15.19
CA LYS A 36 2.32 -14.78 14.43
C LYS A 36 0.86 -14.32 14.41
N ARG A 37 -0.09 -15.22 14.16
CA ARG A 37 -1.52 -14.87 14.19
C ARG A 37 -1.98 -14.47 15.59
N ALA A 38 -1.60 -15.22 16.62
CA ALA A 38 -2.00 -14.96 17.99
C ALA A 38 -1.46 -13.60 18.48
N THR A 39 -0.21 -13.27 18.14
CA THR A 39 0.38 -11.97 18.46
C THR A 39 -0.34 -10.82 17.75
N ASP A 40 -0.65 -10.94 16.46
CA ASP A 40 -1.44 -9.95 15.72
C ASP A 40 -2.85 -9.75 16.31
N HIS A 41 -3.57 -10.85 16.55
CA HIS A 41 -4.90 -10.81 17.14
C HIS A 41 -4.88 -10.15 18.53
N ASN A 42 -3.90 -10.47 19.37
CA ASN A 42 -3.75 -9.87 20.70
C ASN A 42 -3.42 -8.37 20.63
N LYS A 43 -2.61 -7.93 19.66
CA LYS A 43 -2.37 -6.50 19.41
C LYS A 43 -3.67 -5.78 19.05
N LYS A 44 -4.44 -6.31 18.10
CA LYS A 44 -5.73 -5.74 17.69
C LYS A 44 -6.73 -5.70 18.86
N LYS A 45 -6.82 -6.78 19.63
CA LYS A 45 -7.68 -6.85 20.82
C LYS A 45 -7.31 -5.79 21.86
N LYS A 46 -6.01 -5.58 22.10
CA LYS A 46 -5.51 -4.55 23.03
C LYS A 46 -5.87 -3.15 22.55
N GLU A 47 -5.69 -2.87 21.26
CA GLU A 47 -6.02 -1.57 20.68
C GLU A 47 -7.51 -1.28 20.76
N ILE A 48 -8.37 -2.24 20.38
CA ILE A 48 -9.82 -2.11 20.49
C ILE A 48 -10.23 -1.84 21.95
N LYS A 49 -9.62 -2.53 22.91
CA LYS A 49 -9.89 -2.29 24.34
C LYS A 49 -9.54 -0.85 24.74
N ARG A 50 -8.39 -0.33 24.29
CA ARG A 50 -7.96 1.06 24.54
C ARG A 50 -8.91 2.07 23.90
N LEU A 51 -9.31 1.86 22.65
CA LEU A 51 -10.26 2.75 21.97
C LEU A 51 -11.62 2.76 22.68
N LYS A 52 -12.09 1.60 23.16
CA LYS A 52 -13.32 1.52 23.95
C LYS A 52 -13.23 2.29 25.27
N THR A 53 -12.11 2.21 25.98
CA THR A 53 -11.94 3.00 27.21
C THR A 53 -11.90 4.49 26.90
N LEU A 54 -11.14 4.91 25.89
CA LEU A 54 -11.08 6.32 25.47
C LEU A 54 -12.46 6.86 25.05
N ALA A 55 -13.25 6.06 24.32
CA ALA A 55 -14.60 6.45 23.92
C ALA A 55 -15.54 6.56 25.12
N ARG A 56 -15.43 5.65 26.09
CA ARG A 56 -16.24 5.66 27.33
C ARG A 56 -15.90 6.87 28.21
N ASP A 57 -14.62 7.22 28.31
CA ASP A 57 -14.13 8.31 29.16
C ASP A 57 -14.10 9.67 28.44
N ARG A 58 -14.73 9.78 27.27
CA ARG A 58 -14.78 11.03 26.49
C ARG A 58 -15.63 12.07 27.21
N ASN A 59 -15.08 13.28 27.38
CA ASN A 59 -15.82 14.43 27.88
C ASN A 59 -16.75 14.98 26.76
N PRO A 60 -18.08 15.07 26.98
CA PRO A 60 -19.00 15.62 25.98
C PRO A 60 -18.72 17.11 25.66
N ASP A 61 -18.15 17.85 26.61
CA ASP A 61 -17.90 19.30 26.47
C ASP A 61 -16.49 19.61 25.95
N GLU A 62 -15.69 18.60 25.57
CA GLU A 62 -14.35 18.82 25.04
C GLU A 62 -14.40 19.54 23.68
N PHE A 63 -13.68 20.67 23.59
CA PHE A 63 -13.57 21.46 22.37
C PHE A 63 -12.12 21.50 21.84
N ASN A 64 -11.96 21.26 20.55
CA ASN A 64 -10.69 21.42 19.83
C ASN A 64 -10.91 22.34 18.63
N TYR A 65 -10.02 23.31 18.40
CA TYR A 65 -10.13 24.26 17.27
C TYR A 65 -10.24 23.57 15.89
N ARG A 66 -9.73 22.34 15.75
CA ARG A 66 -9.86 21.53 14.52
C ARG A 66 -11.30 21.13 14.21
N MET A 67 -12.19 21.10 15.21
CA MET A 67 -13.62 20.80 15.00
C MET A 67 -14.27 21.86 14.09
N LEU A 68 -13.83 23.13 14.15
CA LEU A 68 -14.35 24.20 13.29
C LEU A 68 -14.02 23.98 11.81
N SER A 69 -12.83 23.46 11.50
CA SER A 69 -12.44 23.10 10.13
C SER A 69 -13.13 21.84 9.64
N GLU A 70 -13.33 20.85 10.51
CA GLU A 70 -14.00 19.60 10.16
C GLU A 70 -15.50 19.80 9.88
N ILE A 71 -16.18 20.68 10.63
CA ILE A 71 -17.58 21.04 10.38
C ILE A 71 -17.74 21.66 8.98
N LYS A 72 -16.82 22.56 8.59
CA LYS A 72 -16.82 23.14 7.24
C LYS A 72 -16.69 22.08 6.16
N LEU A 73 -15.82 21.09 6.36
CA LEU A 73 -15.59 19.99 5.42
C LEU A 73 -16.77 19.00 5.36
N ARG A 74 -17.41 18.69 6.49
CA ARG A 74 -18.59 17.79 6.54
C ARG A 74 -19.82 18.38 5.88
N ASN A 75 -19.97 19.70 5.95
CA ASN A 75 -21.11 20.42 5.36
C ASN A 75 -20.91 20.71 3.87
N SER A 76 -19.67 20.69 3.37
CA SER A 76 -19.42 20.62 1.93
C SER A 76 -19.61 19.18 1.46
N THR A 77 -20.68 18.92 0.72
CA THR A 77 -20.96 17.66 0.00
C THR A 77 -19.88 17.27 -1.03
N GLU A 78 -18.81 18.06 -1.15
CA GLU A 78 -17.72 17.83 -2.08
C GLU A 78 -16.54 17.23 -1.32
N ASP A 79 -16.35 15.93 -1.50
CA ASP A 79 -15.15 15.21 -1.06
C ASP A 79 -13.90 15.87 -1.65
N GLY A 80 -13.22 16.71 -0.86
CA GLY A 80 -11.82 17.04 -1.04
C GLY A 80 -11.39 17.70 -2.36
N SER A 81 -12.31 18.11 -3.23
CA SER A 81 -11.99 19.05 -4.29
C SER A 81 -11.89 20.42 -3.63
N GLN A 82 -10.65 20.82 -3.28
CA GLN A 82 -10.37 22.25 -3.21
C GLN A 82 -10.94 22.85 -4.48
N SER A 83 -11.93 23.75 -4.36
CA SER A 83 -12.36 24.59 -5.46
C SER A 83 -11.09 25.26 -5.96
N LEU A 84 -10.54 24.76 -7.07
CA LEU A 84 -9.44 25.41 -7.75
C LEU A 84 -10.04 26.73 -8.21
N ALA A 85 -9.83 27.78 -7.42
CA ALA A 85 -10.07 29.14 -7.85
C ALA A 85 -9.46 29.24 -9.25
N SER A 86 -10.31 29.61 -10.20
CA SER A 86 -10.06 29.60 -11.63
C SER A 86 -9.06 30.70 -12.01
N ASP A 87 -7.84 30.63 -11.50
CA ASP A 87 -6.79 31.63 -11.75
C ASP A 87 -5.54 30.94 -12.32
N THR A 88 -5.63 30.69 -13.63
CA THR A 88 -4.58 30.98 -14.63
C THR A 88 -3.12 30.56 -14.39
N GLN A 89 -2.80 29.45 -13.68
CA GLN A 89 -1.38 29.07 -13.50
C GLN A 89 -1.06 27.57 -13.53
N LYS A 90 -1.85 26.71 -14.18
CA LYS A 90 -1.51 25.28 -14.34
C LYS A 90 -0.97 24.84 -15.71
N ASN A 91 -0.95 25.70 -16.72
CA ASN A 91 -0.70 25.22 -18.09
C ASN A 91 0.71 25.44 -18.64
N SER A 92 1.66 26.06 -17.93
CA SER A 92 3.01 26.27 -18.51
C SER A 92 3.87 25.00 -18.47
N CYS A 93 3.83 24.24 -17.37
CA CYS A 93 4.59 23.00 -17.20
C CYS A 93 4.05 21.88 -18.12
N ASP A 94 2.73 21.75 -18.23
CA ASP A 94 2.09 20.72 -19.05
C ASP A 94 2.33 20.93 -20.56
N ILE A 95 2.33 22.18 -21.03
CA ILE A 95 2.65 22.50 -22.43
C ILE A 95 4.07 22.08 -22.79
N HIS A 96 5.04 22.21 -21.88
CA HIS A 96 6.43 21.86 -22.16
C HIS A 96 6.61 20.34 -22.29
N ILE A 97 5.94 19.57 -21.44
CA ILE A 97 5.89 18.11 -21.50
C ILE A 97 5.26 17.65 -22.82
N LEU A 98 4.10 18.22 -23.19
CA LEU A 98 3.42 17.89 -24.44
C LEU A 98 4.28 18.21 -25.68
N ARG A 99 5.00 19.34 -25.68
CA ARG A 99 5.94 19.70 -26.77
C ARG A 99 7.10 18.72 -26.87
N PHE A 100 7.68 18.30 -25.75
CA PHE A 100 8.77 17.32 -25.72
C PHE A 100 8.34 15.98 -26.32
N HIS A 101 7.18 15.45 -25.89
CA HIS A 101 6.62 14.21 -26.43
C HIS A 101 6.33 14.33 -27.93
N LYS A 102 5.70 15.43 -28.38
CA LYS A 102 5.43 15.67 -29.81
C LYS A 102 6.70 15.62 -30.66
N LYS A 103 7.78 16.28 -30.23
CA LYS A 103 9.07 16.29 -30.95
C LYS A 103 9.64 14.87 -31.10
N ARG A 104 9.56 14.06 -30.03
CA ARG A 104 10.02 12.66 -30.05
C ARG A 104 9.22 11.80 -31.03
N TYR A 105 7.89 11.95 -31.07
CA TYR A 105 7.05 11.21 -32.02
C TYR A 105 7.31 11.62 -33.48
N MET A 106 7.50 12.92 -33.74
CA MET A 106 7.81 13.41 -35.10
C MET A 106 9.10 12.81 -35.65
N LYS A 107 10.15 12.74 -34.82
CA LYS A 107 11.42 12.11 -35.22
C LYS A 107 11.27 10.63 -35.56
N GLN A 108 10.44 9.90 -34.81
CA GLN A 108 10.15 8.50 -35.10
C GLN A 108 9.42 8.36 -36.45
N LEU A 109 8.39 9.16 -36.69
CA LEU A 109 7.64 9.17 -37.96
C LEU A 109 8.55 9.43 -39.15
N GLU A 110 9.47 10.38 -39.04
CA GLU A 110 10.42 10.69 -40.09
C GLU A 110 11.36 9.52 -40.39
N SER A 111 11.86 8.84 -39.35
CA SER A 111 12.66 7.62 -39.53
C SER A 111 11.88 6.50 -40.22
N TYR A 112 10.59 6.35 -39.93
CA TYR A 112 9.73 5.34 -40.57
C TYR A 112 9.46 5.68 -42.04
N LYS A 113 9.21 6.97 -42.36
CA LYS A 113 9.06 7.43 -43.75
C LYS A 113 10.31 7.16 -44.58
N GLN A 114 11.50 7.44 -44.04
CA GLN A 114 12.78 7.18 -44.73
C GLN A 114 12.96 5.68 -45.00
N LYS A 115 12.73 4.83 -43.99
CA LYS A 115 12.79 3.37 -44.16
C LYS A 115 11.84 2.87 -45.25
N LEU A 116 10.62 3.41 -45.29
CA LEU A 116 9.59 3.05 -46.26
C LEU A 116 9.90 3.56 -47.67
N ALA A 117 10.58 4.71 -47.79
CA ALA A 117 11.05 5.26 -49.06
C ALA A 117 12.23 4.46 -49.66
N ILE A 118 13.08 3.86 -48.82
CA ILE A 118 14.21 3.01 -49.24
C ILE A 118 13.75 1.61 -49.66
N THR A 119 12.59 1.14 -49.16
CA THR A 119 12.06 -0.21 -49.44
C THR A 119 11.18 -0.28 -50.71
N LYS A 120 11.07 0.82 -51.47
CA LYS A 120 10.45 0.87 -52.80
C LYS A 120 11.54 0.99 -53.87
#